data_AF-A0A9W7J709-F1
#
_entry.id   AF-A0A9W7J709-F1
#
_cell.length_a   1.000
_cell.length_b   1.000
_cell.length_c   1.000
_cell.angle_alpha   90.00
_cell.angle_beta   90.00
_cell.angle_gamma   90.00
#
_symmetry.space_group_name_H-M   'P 1'
#
loop_
_entity.id
_entity.type
_entity.pdbx_description
1 polymer ?
#
loop_
_entity_poly.entity_id
_entity_poly.type
_entity_poly.pdbx_seq_one_letter_code
_entity_poly.pdbx_strand_id
1 'polypeptide(L)'
;MGRFGSGQNVSVLKSTVFFSKNVDDSLCMTISAHVDFGEVGNLGRYLGVPLLHSRVSKAVYQYIIQRVRDKLSGWSAKCLSFAGRLVLAKSVLSSIPYYSMQSTHLPKGVYADIEKIIRGFI
;
A
#
# COMPACT_ATOMS: atom_id res chain seq x y z
N MET A 1 22.29 -22.55 7.57
CA MET A 1 22.21 -21.13 8.00
C MET A 1 23.23 -20.33 7.19
N GLY A 2 22.83 -19.75 6.06
CA GLY A 2 23.73 -19.07 5.13
C GLY A 2 24.21 -17.73 5.69
N ARG A 3 25.50 -17.63 6.02
CA ARG A 3 26.15 -16.34 6.32
C ARG A 3 26.45 -15.63 5.01
N PHE A 4 25.77 -14.52 4.74
CA PHE A 4 26.11 -13.62 3.64
C PHE A 4 27.31 -12.74 4.05
N GLY A 5 28.15 -12.33 3.09
CA GLY A 5 29.46 -11.70 3.33
C GLY A 5 29.49 -10.43 4.20
N SER A 6 28.33 -9.86 4.54
CA SER A 6 28.18 -8.74 5.48
C SER A 6 28.04 -9.14 6.96
N GLY A 7 27.95 -10.45 7.27
CA GLY A 7 27.70 -10.95 8.63
C GLY A 7 26.23 -10.82 9.09
N GLN A 8 25.34 -10.35 8.21
CA GLN A 8 23.91 -10.24 8.50
C GLN A 8 23.18 -11.55 8.22
N ASN A 9 22.21 -11.88 9.10
CA ASN A 9 21.29 -12.99 8.90
C ASN A 9 19.97 -12.48 8.32
N VAL A 10 19.48 -13.13 7.27
CA VAL A 10 18.17 -12.85 6.69
C VAL A 10 17.09 -13.47 7.59
N SER A 11 16.05 -12.69 7.89
CA SER A 11 14.90 -13.18 8.64
C SER A 11 13.97 -13.95 7.73
N VAL A 12 14.09 -15.28 7.72
CA VAL A 12 13.25 -16.19 6.92
C VAL A 12 11.74 -15.92 7.10
N LEU A 13 11.30 -15.63 8.32
CA LEU A 13 9.88 -15.34 8.62
C LEU A 13 9.34 -14.04 8.00
N LYS A 14 10.23 -13.12 7.60
CA LYS A 14 9.86 -11.83 6.99
C LYS A 14 10.14 -11.81 5.49
N SER A 15 10.78 -12.86 4.98
CA SER A 15 11.19 -12.99 3.59
C SER A 15 10.25 -13.96 2.90
N THR A 16 9.70 -13.50 1.78
CA THR A 16 8.77 -14.29 0.96
C THR A 16 9.19 -14.16 -0.49
N VAL A 17 8.91 -15.19 -1.28
CA VAL A 17 9.16 -15.20 -2.72
C VAL A 17 7.85 -15.19 -3.49
N PHE A 18 7.79 -14.43 -4.58
CA PHE A 18 6.68 -14.41 -5.52
C PHE A 18 7.22 -14.71 -6.92
N PHE A 19 6.60 -15.65 -7.61
CA PHE A 19 6.95 -15.98 -8.99
C PHE A 19 5.88 -15.43 -9.95
N SER A 20 6.34 -14.87 -11.07
CA SER A 20 5.43 -14.45 -12.14
C SER A 20 4.82 -15.66 -12.83
N LYS A 21 3.62 -15.50 -13.38
CA LYS A 21 2.90 -16.56 -14.12
C LYS A 21 3.65 -17.11 -15.34
N ASN A 22 4.70 -16.42 -15.78
CA ASN A 22 5.52 -16.79 -16.94
C ASN A 22 6.74 -17.63 -16.55
N VAL A 23 6.95 -17.92 -15.27
CA VAL A 23 8.05 -18.75 -14.79
C VAL A 23 7.59 -20.20 -14.78
N ASP A 24 8.45 -21.10 -15.26
CA ASP A 24 8.17 -22.54 -15.26
C ASP A 24 8.16 -23.11 -13.84
N ASP A 25 7.21 -24.00 -13.55
CA ASP A 25 7.06 -24.60 -12.22
C ASP A 25 8.30 -25.37 -11.77
N SER A 26 9.05 -25.98 -12.71
CA SER A 26 10.30 -26.69 -12.39
C SER A 26 11.39 -25.73 -11.89
N LEU A 27 11.44 -24.52 -12.45
CA LEU A 27 12.35 -23.47 -12.02
C LEU A 27 11.92 -22.89 -10.67
N CYS A 28 10.62 -22.67 -10.45
CA CYS A 28 10.06 -22.23 -9.17
C CYS A 28 10.41 -23.22 -8.05
N MET A 29 10.24 -24.53 -8.29
CA MET A 29 10.61 -25.58 -7.33
C MET A 29 12.11 -25.61 -7.05
N THR A 30 12.93 -25.45 -8.09
CA THR A 30 14.40 -25.42 -7.93
C THR A 30 14.84 -24.23 -7.08
N ILE A 31 14.30 -23.05 -7.33
CA ILE A 31 14.62 -21.84 -6.56
C ILE A 31 14.12 -21.98 -5.12
N SER A 32 12.90 -22.47 -4.93
CA SER A 32 12.32 -22.67 -3.59
C SER A 32 13.05 -23.75 -2.79
N ALA A 33 13.67 -24.74 -3.44
CA ALA A 33 14.52 -25.72 -2.77
C ALA A 33 15.85 -25.12 -2.27
N HIS A 34 16.34 -24.05 -2.91
CA HIS A 34 17.55 -23.35 -2.49
C HIS A 34 17.29 -22.19 -1.53
N VAL A 35 16.05 -21.75 -1.43
CA VAL A 35 15.63 -20.55 -0.69
C VAL A 35 14.64 -20.96 0.38
N ASP A 36 15.00 -20.81 1.65
CA ASP A 36 14.12 -21.15 2.79
C ASP A 36 12.87 -20.24 2.94
N PHE A 37 12.54 -19.41 1.94
CA PHE A 37 11.46 -18.43 2.02
C PHE A 37 10.12 -19.03 1.60
N GLY A 38 9.04 -18.59 2.25
CA GLY A 38 7.70 -19.00 1.86
C GLY A 38 7.30 -18.43 0.50
N GLU A 39 6.81 -19.28 -0.40
CA GLU A 39 6.18 -18.84 -1.64
C GLU A 39 4.81 -18.22 -1.34
N VAL A 40 4.55 -17.04 -1.90
CA VAL A 40 3.28 -16.33 -1.77
C VAL A 40 2.73 -15.95 -3.13
N GLY A 41 1.42 -16.08 -3.32
CA GLY A 41 0.72 -15.58 -4.51
C GLY A 41 0.53 -14.05 -4.50
N ASN A 42 0.89 -13.37 -3.41
CA ASN A 42 0.81 -11.92 -3.26
C ASN A 42 1.85 -11.44 -2.23
N LEU A 43 2.71 -10.49 -2.61
CA LEU A 43 3.77 -9.94 -1.74
C LEU A 43 3.23 -9.03 -0.63
N GLY A 44 1.93 -8.74 -0.62
CA GLY A 44 1.26 -7.96 0.39
C GLY A 44 1.58 -6.47 0.29
N ARG A 45 1.88 -5.84 1.43
CA ARG A 45 2.16 -4.41 1.53
C ARG A 45 3.60 -4.18 1.93
N TYR A 46 4.24 -3.24 1.25
CA TYR A 46 5.54 -2.70 1.63
C TYR A 46 5.37 -1.24 2.02
N LEU A 47 5.80 -0.89 3.23
CA LEU A 47 5.63 0.45 3.80
C LEU A 47 4.18 0.97 3.76
N GLY A 48 3.21 0.05 3.87
CA GLY A 48 1.77 0.37 3.85
C GLY A 48 1.15 0.51 2.46
N VAL A 49 1.95 0.49 1.39
CA VAL A 49 1.50 0.49 -0.01
C VAL A 49 1.47 -0.96 -0.53
N PRO A 50 0.41 -1.41 -1.20
CA PRO A 50 0.38 -2.74 -1.81
C PRO A 50 1.47 -2.86 -2.88
N LEU A 51 2.24 -3.95 -2.83
CA LEU A 51 3.15 -4.31 -3.90
C LEU A 51 2.32 -4.80 -5.09
N LEU A 52 2.43 -4.12 -6.23
CA LEU A 52 1.60 -4.40 -7.40
C LEU A 52 2.33 -5.37 -8.33
N HIS A 53 1.82 -6.59 -8.43
CA HIS A 53 2.40 -7.67 -9.26
C HIS A 53 1.38 -8.28 -10.24
N SER A 54 0.20 -7.66 -10.38
CA SER A 54 -0.84 -8.03 -11.33
C SER A 54 -1.59 -6.80 -11.85
N ARG A 55 -2.51 -7.00 -12.80
CA ARG A 55 -3.37 -5.92 -13.33
C ARG A 55 -4.07 -5.18 -12.18
N VAL A 56 -3.84 -3.88 -12.13
CA VAL A 56 -4.35 -3.03 -11.06
C VAL A 56 -5.80 -2.66 -11.35
N SER A 57 -6.67 -2.87 -10.37
CA SER A 57 -8.08 -2.45 -10.43
C SER A 57 -8.34 -1.31 -9.45
N LYS A 58 -9.47 -0.61 -9.62
CA LYS A 58 -9.90 0.43 -8.67
C LYS A 58 -9.98 -0.10 -7.23
N ALA A 59 -10.34 -1.37 -7.06
CA ALA A 59 -10.46 -2.03 -5.75
C ALA A 59 -9.14 -2.07 -4.99
N VAL A 60 -8.00 -2.17 -5.67
CA VAL A 60 -6.67 -2.17 -5.04
C VAL A 60 -6.41 -0.89 -4.27
N TYR A 61 -6.99 0.23 -4.68
CA TYR A 61 -6.82 1.53 -4.04
C TYR A 61 -7.90 1.87 -3.01
N GLN A 62 -8.88 0.97 -2.78
CA GLN A 62 -9.95 1.20 -1.83
C GLN A 62 -9.43 1.45 -0.41
N TYR A 63 -8.26 0.88 -0.06
CA TYR A 63 -7.61 1.15 1.22
C TYR A 63 -7.28 2.63 1.42
N ILE A 64 -6.93 3.37 0.36
CA ILE A 64 -6.59 4.81 0.46
C ILE A 64 -7.84 5.59 0.85
N ILE A 65 -8.95 5.31 0.15
CA ILE A 65 -10.25 5.91 0.43
C ILE A 65 -10.66 5.61 1.88
N GLN A 66 -10.49 4.36 2.33
CA GLN A 66 -10.83 3.98 3.69
C GLN A 66 -9.96 4.72 4.71
N ARG A 67 -8.64 4.84 4.50
CA ARG A 67 -7.76 5.60 5.40
C ARG A 67 -8.16 7.07 5.54
N VAL A 68 -8.61 7.69 4.44
CA VAL A 68 -9.13 9.07 4.47
C VAL A 68 -10.40 9.14 5.32
N ARG A 69 -11.33 8.19 5.14
CA ARG A 69 -12.57 8.10 5.95
C ARG A 69 -12.27 7.84 7.43
N ASP A 70 -11.34 6.95 7.74
CA ASP A 70 -10.98 6.63 9.12
C ASP A 70 -10.42 7.87 9.82
N LYS A 71 -9.58 8.66 9.13
CA LYS A 71 -9.08 9.94 9.67
C LYS A 71 -10.20 10.95 9.92
N LEU A 72 -11.16 11.05 9.00
CA LEU A 72 -12.33 11.91 9.17
C LEU A 72 -13.23 11.47 10.31
N SER A 73 -13.43 10.16 10.49
CA SER A 73 -14.26 9.62 11.57
C SER A 73 -13.71 9.94 12.96
N GLY A 74 -12.38 10.08 13.07
CA GLY A 74 -11.71 10.51 14.30
C GLY A 74 -11.81 12.02 14.57
N TRP A 75 -12.33 12.83 13.65
CA TRP A 75 -12.45 14.27 13.81
C TRP A 75 -13.90 14.70 14.01
N SER A 76 -14.16 15.41 15.11
CA SER A 76 -15.44 16.10 15.29
C SER A 76 -15.47 17.34 14.40
N ALA A 77 -16.09 17.23 13.22
CA ALA A 77 -16.31 18.37 12.33
C ALA A 77 -17.07 19.53 13.01
N LYS A 78 -17.86 19.22 14.05
CA LYS A 78 -18.62 20.20 14.86
C LYS A 78 -17.74 21.07 15.76
N CYS A 79 -16.50 20.65 16.06
CA CYS A 79 -15.58 21.38 16.94
C CYS A 79 -14.58 22.26 16.18
N LEU A 80 -14.63 22.29 14.85
CA LEU A 80 -13.65 22.97 14.00
C LEU A 80 -14.30 24.09 13.19
N SER A 81 -13.64 25.24 13.16
CA SER A 81 -13.99 26.32 12.24
C SER A 81 -13.75 25.89 10.79
N PHE A 82 -14.38 26.58 9.84
CA PHE A 82 -14.17 26.34 8.40
C PHE A 82 -12.68 26.42 8.03
N ALA A 83 -11.97 27.45 8.51
CA ALA A 83 -10.54 27.59 8.29
C ALA A 83 -9.75 26.41 8.89
N GLY A 84 -10.11 25.94 10.08
CA GLY A 84 -9.50 24.77 10.71
C GLY A 84 -9.70 23.50 9.88
N ARG A 85 -10.91 23.26 9.36
CA ARG A 85 -11.20 22.12 8.49
C ARG A 85 -10.43 22.18 7.17
N LEU A 86 -10.31 23.35 6.56
CA LEU A 86 -9.54 23.55 5.33
C LEU A 86 -8.04 23.25 5.54
N VAL A 87 -7.45 23.73 6.65
CA VAL A 87 -6.04 23.50 6.97
C VAL A 87 -5.77 22.02 7.25
N LEU A 88 -6.65 21.35 8.02
CA LEU A 88 -6.52 19.92 8.31
C LEU A 88 -6.71 19.06 7.05
N ALA A 89 -7.67 19.42 6.21
CA ALA A 89 -7.89 18.75 4.93
C ALA A 89 -6.63 18.77 4.06
N LYS A 90 -6.02 19.95 3.90
CA LYS A 90 -4.82 20.14 3.08
C LYS A 90 -3.58 19.47 3.67
N SER A 91 -3.36 19.59 4.97
CA SER A 91 -2.14 19.07 5.61
C SER A 91 -2.17 17.56 5.84
N VAL A 92 -3.34 17.00 6.19
CA VAL A 92 -3.45 15.60 6.61
C VAL A 92 -4.21 14.73 5.60
N LEU A 93 -5.37 15.17 5.09
CA LEU A 93 -6.14 14.29 4.19
C LEU A 93 -5.49 14.17 2.82
N SER A 94 -4.91 15.26 2.30
CA SER A 94 -4.22 15.24 1.02
C SER A 94 -2.89 14.47 1.06
N SER A 95 -2.20 14.38 2.22
CA SER A 95 -0.92 13.66 2.31
C SER A 95 -1.05 12.14 2.13
N ILE A 96 -2.21 11.56 2.44
CA ILE A 96 -2.49 10.12 2.29
C ILE A 96 -2.42 9.67 0.83
N PRO A 97 -3.18 10.25 -0.12
CA PRO A 97 -3.04 9.91 -1.53
C PRO A 97 -1.67 10.32 -2.08
N TYR A 98 -1.09 11.45 -1.66
CA TYR A 98 0.25 11.85 -2.14
C TYR A 98 1.32 10.81 -1.82
N TYR A 99 1.32 10.23 -0.61
CA TYR A 99 2.27 9.18 -0.26
C TYR A 99 2.16 7.96 -1.18
N SER A 100 0.93 7.49 -1.45
CA SER A 100 0.71 6.35 -2.35
C SER A 100 1.05 6.69 -3.82
N MET A 101 0.96 7.98 -4.18
CA MET A 101 1.33 8.47 -5.52
C MET A 101 2.83 8.54 -5.79
N GLN A 102 3.67 8.54 -4.74
CA GLN A 102 5.13 8.48 -4.92
C GLN A 102 5.58 7.16 -5.57
N SER A 103 4.84 6.07 -5.35
CA SER A 103 5.16 4.75 -5.89
C SER A 103 4.22 4.28 -7.00
N THR A 104 2.99 4.80 -7.07
CA THR A 104 1.96 4.28 -8.00
C THR A 104 1.05 5.38 -8.55
N HIS A 105 0.68 5.31 -9.84
CA HIS A 105 -0.26 6.26 -10.40
C HIS A 105 -1.71 5.91 -10.04
N LEU A 106 -2.44 6.81 -9.37
CA LEU A 106 -3.84 6.58 -9.00
C LEU A 106 -4.78 6.73 -10.21
N PRO A 107 -5.77 5.82 -10.37
CA PRO A 107 -6.82 6.00 -11.36
C PRO A 107 -7.66 7.24 -11.06
N LYS A 108 -8.07 7.97 -12.11
CA LYS A 108 -8.89 9.20 -11.99
C LYS A 108 -10.13 9.02 -11.12
N GLY A 109 -10.79 7.86 -11.22
CA GLY A 109 -11.98 7.56 -10.42
C GLY A 109 -11.71 7.45 -8.90
N VAL A 110 -10.52 6.98 -8.51
CA VAL A 110 -10.12 6.93 -7.08
C VAL A 110 -9.85 8.34 -6.57
N TYR A 111 -9.15 9.14 -7.37
CA TYR A 111 -8.86 10.53 -7.05
C TYR A 111 -10.16 11.34 -6.85
N ALA A 112 -11.12 11.20 -7.76
CA ALA A 112 -12.42 11.88 -7.67
C ALA A 112 -13.20 11.49 -6.41
N ASP A 113 -13.15 10.21 -6.01
CA ASP A 113 -13.82 9.74 -4.78
C ASP A 113 -13.18 10.35 -3.52
N ILE A 114 -11.85 10.42 -3.46
CA ILE A 114 -11.11 11.04 -2.35
C ILE A 114 -11.44 12.53 -2.29
N GLU A 115 -11.41 13.22 -3.42
CA GLU A 115 -11.69 14.65 -3.49
C GLU A 115 -13.13 14.96 -3.05
N LYS A 116 -14.10 14.12 -3.43
CA LYS A 116 -15.49 14.23 -2.96
C LYS A 116 -15.59 14.11 -1.44
N ILE A 117 -14.84 13.18 -0.84
CA ILE A 117 -14.81 12.99 0.62
C ILE A 117 -14.19 14.21 1.31
N ILE A 118 -13.07 14.72 0.79
CA ILE A 118 -12.39 15.90 1.34
C ILE A 118 -13.30 17.14 1.27
N ARG A 119 -13.96 17.37 0.13
CA ARG A 119 -14.91 18.48 -0.05
C ARG A 119 -16.11 18.40 0.90
N GLY A 120 -16.56 17.20 1.27
CA GLY A 120 -17.65 17.02 2.23
C GLY A 120 -17.25 17.33 3.68
N PHE A 121 -15.95 17.32 4.00
CA PHE A 121 -15.45 17.68 5.33
C PHE A 121 -15.23 19.18 5.50
N ILE A 122 -14.80 19.87 4.44
CA ILE A 122 -14.58 21.33 4.45
C ILE A 122 -15.92 22.04 4.65
#